data_AF-A0A9D4XVN3-F1
#
_entry.id   AF-A0A9D4XVN3-F1
#
_cell.length_a   1.000
_cell.length_b   1.000
_cell.length_c   1.000
_cell.angle_alpha   90.00
_cell.angle_beta   90.00
_cell.angle_gamma   90.00
#
_symmetry.space_group_name_H-M   'P 1'
#
loop_
_entity.id
_entity.type
_entity.pdbx_description
1 polymer ?
#
loop_
_entity_poly.entity_id
_entity_poly.type
_entity_poly.pdbx_seq_one_letter_code
_entity_poly.pdbx_strand_id
1 'polypeptide(L)'
;MASGSGSCSGSGSGRGLRESLEVEEGQEKINAACSSLIKIGFSPKLFTVKNLLNFGYTEIDFLEFIEPISSITNLDDLRHLFNAANEWLLLSSIVTPNEFLRFVHCMKWLNGEHAKKKMADALLEKKNPENKKEMSKADVLLAEMLLDFTASGIRERNRIESEIDELKKRQKDLEAESASIGVDYAASSTQEHKRIKIDIEELKKRQKDLEAKLASISDDLKEKLGPIYEYEEPSLTELRTEAYKIYVTDCRFKGITATPELDEMGYATVVDVFGGIVKERHFVKFLNDPVRREKIENYFKEYAGGSGDKKKGAAMEDL
;
A
#
# COMPACT_ATOMS: atom_id res chain seq x y z
N MET A 1 4.24 -28.30 -31.70
CA MET A 1 5.19 -28.88 -30.72
C MET A 1 6.48 -28.09 -30.76
N ALA A 2 6.67 -27.19 -29.80
CA ALA A 2 7.97 -26.69 -29.35
C ALA A 2 7.69 -25.93 -28.05
N SER A 3 8.13 -26.53 -26.96
CA SER A 3 7.89 -26.12 -25.58
C SER A 3 8.93 -25.07 -25.19
N GLY A 4 8.50 -23.92 -24.70
CA GLY A 4 9.35 -22.90 -24.10
C GLY A 4 8.88 -22.59 -22.69
N SER A 5 9.25 -23.42 -21.72
CA SER A 5 9.00 -23.20 -20.30
C SER A 5 10.13 -22.34 -19.72
N GLY A 6 9.87 -21.05 -19.52
CA GLY A 6 10.74 -20.15 -18.77
C GLY A 6 10.55 -20.34 -17.26
N SER A 7 11.56 -20.88 -16.58
CA SER A 7 11.62 -20.98 -15.13
C SER A 7 12.17 -19.67 -14.53
N CYS A 8 11.34 -18.93 -13.81
CA CYS A 8 11.77 -17.84 -12.94
C CYS A 8 12.07 -18.38 -11.54
N SER A 9 13.34 -18.58 -11.22
CA SER A 9 13.83 -18.87 -9.87
C SER A 9 14.05 -17.57 -9.10
N GLY A 10 13.02 -17.12 -8.38
CA GLY A 10 13.04 -15.96 -7.50
C GLY A 10 13.54 -16.31 -6.10
N SER A 11 14.62 -15.66 -5.70
CA SER A 11 15.32 -15.75 -4.41
C SER A 11 14.45 -15.32 -3.22
N GLY A 12 13.88 -16.30 -2.48
CA GLY A 12 13.02 -16.07 -1.31
C GLY A 12 13.55 -16.62 0.02
N SER A 13 14.87 -16.84 0.17
CA SER A 13 15.41 -17.65 1.28
C SER A 13 15.78 -16.89 2.58
N GLY A 14 15.50 -15.59 2.68
CA GLY A 14 15.98 -14.76 3.81
C GLY A 14 14.97 -14.43 4.91
N ARG A 15 13.66 -14.46 4.63
CA ARG A 15 12.62 -14.11 5.64
C ARG A 15 12.21 -15.29 6.52
N GLY A 16 12.17 -16.50 5.97
CA GLY A 16 11.72 -17.69 6.72
C GLY A 16 12.64 -18.09 7.89
N LEU A 17 13.95 -17.83 7.78
CA LEU A 17 14.91 -18.17 8.83
C LEU A 17 14.80 -17.26 10.05
N ARG A 18 14.47 -15.97 9.85
CA ARG A 18 14.32 -15.00 10.96
C ARG A 18 13.02 -15.21 11.73
N GLU A 19 11.93 -15.49 11.01
CA GLU A 19 10.63 -15.77 11.61
C GLU A 19 10.62 -17.12 12.37
N SER A 20 11.42 -18.11 11.92
CA SER A 20 11.53 -19.40 12.63
C SER A 20 12.28 -19.29 13.96
N LEU A 21 13.35 -18.46 14.03
CA LEU A 21 14.12 -18.26 15.26
C LEU A 21 13.33 -17.49 16.33
N GLU A 22 12.56 -16.47 15.92
CA GLU A 22 11.74 -15.68 16.85
C GLU A 22 10.60 -16.51 17.48
N VAL A 23 10.04 -17.46 16.72
CA VAL A 23 8.99 -18.37 17.23
C VAL A 23 9.54 -19.41 18.22
N GLU A 24 10.77 -19.89 18.01
CA GLU A 24 11.42 -20.83 18.93
C GLU A 24 11.74 -20.18 20.27
N GLU A 25 12.30 -18.96 20.28
CA GLU A 25 12.61 -18.23 21.51
C GLU A 25 11.36 -17.95 22.36
N GLY A 26 10.27 -17.54 21.71
CA GLY A 26 9.00 -17.29 22.40
C GLY A 26 8.38 -18.55 23.00
N GLN A 27 8.50 -19.69 22.30
CA GLN A 27 8.00 -20.96 22.81
C GLN A 27 8.77 -21.44 24.05
N GLU A 28 10.09 -21.21 24.11
CA GLU A 28 10.91 -21.54 25.27
C GLU A 28 10.50 -20.74 26.51
N LYS A 29 10.25 -19.43 26.37
CA LYS A 29 9.79 -18.56 27.46
C LYS A 29 8.44 -19.01 28.02
N ILE A 30 7.49 -19.32 27.13
CA ILE A 30 6.18 -19.84 27.52
C ILE A 30 6.32 -21.19 28.25
N ASN A 31 7.14 -22.10 27.73
CA ASN A 31 7.38 -23.40 28.36
C ASN A 31 7.98 -23.27 29.76
N ALA A 32 8.92 -22.34 29.95
CA ALA A 32 9.53 -22.08 31.25
C ALA A 32 8.49 -21.56 32.25
N ALA A 33 7.71 -20.53 31.86
CA ALA A 33 6.68 -19.92 32.70
C ALA A 33 5.53 -20.89 33.04
N CYS A 34 5.18 -21.80 32.13
CA CYS A 34 4.12 -22.81 32.33
C CYS A 34 4.62 -24.13 32.94
N SER A 35 5.90 -24.26 33.27
CA SER A 35 6.48 -25.54 33.73
C SER A 35 5.77 -26.13 34.96
N SER A 36 5.39 -25.29 35.93
CA SER A 36 4.61 -25.71 37.10
C SER A 36 3.17 -26.12 36.75
N LEU A 37 2.54 -25.43 35.80
CA LEU A 37 1.20 -25.77 35.31
C LEU A 37 1.19 -27.13 34.60
N ILE A 38 2.21 -27.41 33.80
CA ILE A 38 2.37 -28.71 33.13
C ILE A 38 2.56 -29.81 34.18
N LYS A 39 3.37 -29.58 35.22
CA LYS A 39 3.59 -30.53 36.32
C LYS A 39 2.32 -30.87 37.10
N ILE A 40 1.39 -29.93 37.25
CA ILE A 40 0.11 -30.19 37.94
C ILE A 40 -0.96 -30.83 37.04
N GLY A 41 -0.69 -30.99 35.73
CA GLY A 41 -1.51 -31.78 34.81
C GLY A 41 -2.08 -31.04 33.60
N PHE A 42 -1.72 -29.78 33.35
CA PHE A 42 -2.13 -29.09 32.13
C PHE A 42 -1.39 -29.63 30.90
N SER A 43 -2.12 -29.80 29.79
CA SER A 43 -1.53 -30.26 28.54
C SER A 43 -0.57 -29.22 27.96
N PRO A 44 0.69 -29.57 27.61
CA PRO A 44 1.64 -28.64 26.98
C PRO A 44 1.12 -28.03 25.68
N LYS A 45 0.22 -28.74 24.97
CA LYS A 45 -0.38 -28.26 23.71
C LYS A 45 -1.19 -26.97 23.89
N LEU A 46 -1.68 -26.71 25.10
CA LEU A 46 -2.41 -25.48 25.44
C LEU A 46 -1.51 -24.24 25.38
N PHE A 47 -0.22 -24.40 25.63
CA PHE A 47 0.75 -23.31 25.78
C PHE A 47 1.66 -23.18 24.56
N THR A 48 1.14 -23.48 23.38
CA THR A 48 1.89 -23.25 22.14
C THR A 48 1.65 -21.82 21.63
N VAL A 49 2.68 -21.15 21.11
CA VAL A 49 2.57 -19.78 20.53
C VAL A 49 1.39 -19.71 19.55
N LYS A 50 1.27 -20.73 18.68
CA LYS A 50 0.16 -20.86 17.73
C LYS A 50 -1.21 -20.90 18.42
N ASN A 51 -1.34 -21.65 19.51
CA ASN A 51 -2.60 -21.74 20.24
C ASN A 51 -2.93 -20.41 20.94
N LEU A 52 -1.95 -19.71 21.52
CA LEU A 52 -2.15 -18.38 22.11
C LEU A 52 -2.69 -17.38 21.09
N LEU A 53 -2.04 -17.31 19.92
CA LEU A 53 -2.46 -16.43 18.83
C LEU A 53 -3.87 -16.74 18.33
N ASN A 54 -4.25 -18.03 18.24
CA ASN A 54 -5.61 -18.43 17.87
C ASN A 54 -6.68 -17.90 18.84
N PHE A 55 -6.31 -17.59 20.08
CA PHE A 55 -7.20 -17.00 21.09
C PHE A 55 -6.95 -15.51 21.33
N GLY A 56 -6.18 -14.86 20.47
CA GLY A 56 -5.95 -13.41 20.52
C GLY A 56 -4.94 -12.97 21.58
N TYR A 57 -4.07 -13.85 22.05
CA TYR A 57 -2.99 -13.52 22.98
C TYR A 57 -1.66 -13.41 22.24
N THR A 58 -0.93 -12.31 22.45
CA THR A 58 0.50 -12.28 22.13
C THR A 58 1.30 -13.01 23.21
N GLU A 59 2.57 -13.32 22.94
CA GLU A 59 3.48 -13.91 23.93
C GLU A 59 3.57 -13.05 25.19
N ILE A 60 3.74 -11.73 25.01
CA ILE A 60 3.89 -10.76 26.11
C ILE A 60 2.61 -10.71 26.95
N ASP A 61 1.44 -10.57 26.31
CA ASP A 61 0.15 -10.54 27.01
C ASP A 61 -0.06 -11.81 27.84
N PHE A 62 0.32 -12.96 27.29
CA PHE A 62 0.17 -14.24 27.97
C PHE A 62 1.11 -14.39 29.15
N LEU A 63 2.38 -13.99 29.01
CA LEU A 63 3.37 -14.04 30.10
C LEU A 63 2.97 -13.15 31.28
N GLU A 64 2.54 -11.92 31.01
CA GLU A 64 1.99 -11.02 32.04
C GLU A 64 0.75 -11.62 32.71
N PHE A 65 -0.11 -12.27 31.92
CA PHE A 65 -1.33 -12.88 32.43
C PHE A 65 -1.08 -14.05 33.40
N ILE A 66 -0.01 -14.83 33.19
CA ILE A 66 0.33 -16.00 34.03
C ILE A 66 1.34 -15.70 35.14
N GLU A 67 2.00 -14.54 35.12
CA GLU A 67 3.00 -14.12 36.10
C GLU A 67 2.55 -14.29 37.58
N PRO A 68 1.31 -13.93 37.97
CA PRO A 68 0.89 -14.06 39.36
C PRO A 68 0.92 -15.51 39.87
N ILE A 69 0.82 -16.47 38.95
CA ILE A 69 0.72 -17.90 39.27
C ILE A 69 2.05 -18.61 39.04
N SER A 70 2.87 -18.16 38.09
CA SER A 70 4.20 -18.72 37.85
C SER A 70 5.12 -18.54 39.06
N SER A 71 4.84 -17.56 39.92
CA SER A 71 5.56 -17.31 41.18
C SER A 71 5.23 -18.32 42.30
N ILE A 72 4.18 -19.14 42.15
CA ILE A 72 3.78 -20.15 43.15
C ILE A 72 4.65 -21.39 42.99
N THR A 73 5.61 -21.57 43.91
CA THR A 73 6.58 -22.68 43.88
C THR A 73 6.04 -23.97 44.48
N ASN A 74 5.04 -23.90 45.36
CA ASN A 74 4.42 -25.06 45.97
C ASN A 74 3.34 -25.65 45.04
N LEU A 75 3.59 -26.86 44.52
CA LEU A 75 2.70 -27.54 43.59
C LEU A 75 1.36 -27.93 44.22
N ASP A 76 1.31 -28.18 45.53
CA ASP A 76 0.06 -28.54 46.22
C ASP A 76 -0.84 -27.33 46.37
N ASP A 77 -0.28 -26.17 46.74
CA ASP A 77 -1.02 -24.90 46.80
C ASP A 77 -1.58 -24.54 45.41
N LEU A 78 -0.75 -24.69 44.37
CA LEU A 78 -1.16 -24.47 43.00
C LEU A 78 -2.31 -25.42 42.59
N ARG A 79 -2.24 -26.71 42.96
CA ARG A 79 -3.32 -27.69 42.75
C ARG A 79 -4.61 -27.27 43.45
N HIS A 80 -4.52 -26.86 44.70
CA HIS A 80 -5.67 -26.42 45.48
C HIS A 80 -6.34 -25.19 44.85
N LEU A 81 -5.55 -24.23 44.38
CA LEU A 81 -6.06 -23.04 43.69
C LEU A 81 -6.81 -23.38 42.41
N PHE A 82 -6.26 -24.26 41.57
CA PHE A 82 -6.94 -24.67 40.33
C PHE A 82 -8.16 -25.55 40.57
N ASN A 83 -8.16 -26.38 41.62
CA ASN A 83 -9.35 -27.13 42.02
C ASN A 83 -10.48 -26.19 42.47
N ALA A 84 -10.16 -25.19 43.31
CA ALA A 84 -11.12 -24.18 43.73
C ALA A 84 -11.66 -23.35 42.55
N ALA A 85 -10.80 -23.00 41.59
CA ALA A 85 -11.22 -22.30 40.38
C ALA A 85 -12.10 -23.17 39.47
N ASN A 86 -11.79 -24.47 39.33
CA ASN A 86 -12.60 -25.42 38.58
C ASN A 86 -13.97 -25.65 39.22
N GLU A 87 -14.04 -25.78 40.55
CA GLU A 87 -15.31 -25.85 41.27
C GLU A 87 -16.15 -24.60 41.06
N TRP A 88 -15.53 -23.41 41.10
CA TRP A 88 -16.22 -22.16 40.77
C TRP A 88 -16.74 -22.16 39.33
N LEU A 89 -15.96 -22.62 38.36
CA LEU A 89 -16.38 -22.72 36.96
C LEU A 89 -17.60 -23.64 36.80
N LEU A 90 -17.59 -24.80 37.45
CA LEU A 90 -18.72 -25.74 37.46
C LEU A 90 -19.97 -25.10 38.06
N LEU A 91 -19.84 -24.34 39.15
CA LEU A 91 -20.95 -23.61 39.78
C LEU A 91 -21.45 -22.43 38.93
N SER A 92 -20.57 -21.81 38.15
CA SER A 92 -20.91 -20.66 37.29
C SER A 92 -21.61 -21.03 35.98
N SER A 93 -21.84 -22.33 35.72
CA SER A 93 -22.38 -22.87 34.46
C SER A 93 -21.56 -22.51 33.20
N ILE A 94 -20.30 -22.07 33.36
CA ILE A 94 -19.40 -21.79 32.24
C ILE A 94 -18.84 -23.11 31.73
N VAL A 95 -19.57 -23.75 30.80
CA VAL A 95 -19.12 -24.97 30.13
C VAL A 95 -18.45 -24.60 28.81
N THR A 96 -17.13 -24.42 28.83
CA THR A 96 -16.36 -24.29 27.59
C THR A 96 -15.78 -25.65 27.20
N PRO A 97 -16.11 -26.20 26.00
CA PRO A 97 -15.51 -27.45 25.52
C PRO A 97 -14.02 -27.28 25.20
N ASN A 98 -13.54 -26.03 25.10
CA ASN A 98 -12.15 -25.71 24.87
C ASN A 98 -11.36 -25.61 26.19
N GLU A 99 -10.36 -26.48 26.35
CA GLU A 99 -9.51 -26.55 27.54
C GLU A 99 -8.70 -25.25 27.78
N PHE A 100 -8.30 -24.53 26.73
CA PHE A 100 -7.57 -23.27 26.85
C PHE A 100 -8.48 -22.15 27.36
N LEU A 101 -9.70 -22.04 26.86
CA LEU A 101 -10.68 -21.08 27.40
C LEU A 101 -11.01 -21.37 28.86
N ARG A 102 -11.13 -22.66 29.23
CA ARG A 102 -11.34 -23.05 30.63
C ARG A 102 -10.19 -22.58 31.51
N PHE A 103 -8.94 -22.74 31.05
CA PHE A 103 -7.75 -22.21 31.71
C PHE A 103 -7.81 -20.68 31.84
N VAL A 104 -8.10 -19.95 30.76
CA VAL A 104 -8.21 -18.49 30.77
C VAL A 104 -9.28 -18.00 31.76
N HIS A 105 -10.43 -18.68 31.85
CA HIS A 105 -11.46 -18.31 32.81
C HIS A 105 -11.02 -18.59 34.27
N CYS A 106 -10.34 -19.71 34.54
CA CYS A 106 -9.71 -19.95 35.85
C CYS A 106 -8.75 -18.82 36.22
N MET A 107 -7.87 -18.45 35.31
CA MET A 107 -6.87 -17.40 35.51
C MET A 107 -7.51 -16.03 35.77
N LYS A 108 -8.55 -15.67 35.00
CA LYS A 108 -9.31 -14.42 35.22
C LYS A 108 -9.97 -14.40 36.59
N TRP A 109 -10.51 -15.54 37.04
CA TRP A 109 -11.06 -15.65 38.38
C TRP A 109 -9.98 -15.48 39.45
N LEU A 110 -8.85 -16.18 39.32
CA LEU A 110 -7.71 -16.11 40.25
C LEU A 110 -7.13 -14.69 40.37
N ASN A 111 -7.11 -13.94 39.27
CA ASN A 111 -6.66 -12.54 39.25
C ASN A 111 -7.71 -11.56 39.80
N GLY A 112 -8.97 -11.99 39.97
CA GLY A 112 -10.08 -11.19 40.47
C GLY A 112 -10.04 -10.94 41.98
N GLU A 113 -10.59 -9.82 42.42
CA GLU A 113 -10.61 -9.36 43.81
C GLU A 113 -11.33 -10.35 44.75
N HIS A 114 -12.36 -11.05 44.23
CA HIS A 114 -13.09 -12.09 44.95
C HIS A 114 -12.21 -13.32 45.27
N ALA A 115 -11.36 -13.75 44.34
CA ALA A 115 -10.47 -14.89 44.58
C ALA A 115 -9.36 -14.52 45.58
N LYS A 116 -8.80 -13.31 45.48
CA LYS A 116 -7.84 -12.79 46.46
C LYS A 116 -8.42 -12.79 47.88
N LYS A 117 -9.67 -12.36 48.05
CA LYS A 117 -10.37 -12.40 49.33
C LYS A 117 -10.58 -13.83 49.85
N LYS A 118 -11.06 -14.74 48.99
CA LYS A 118 -11.30 -16.15 49.36
C LYS A 118 -10.00 -16.89 49.72
N MET A 119 -8.89 -16.55 49.07
CA MET A 119 -7.56 -17.06 49.42
C MET A 119 -7.08 -16.51 50.77
N ALA A 120 -7.28 -15.22 51.03
CA ALA A 120 -6.95 -14.62 52.32
C ALA A 120 -7.79 -15.21 53.47
N ASP A 121 -9.08 -15.43 53.24
CA ASP A 121 -10.00 -16.04 54.22
C ASP A 121 -9.61 -17.51 54.50
N ALA A 122 -9.24 -18.30 53.49
CA ALA A 122 -8.77 -19.67 53.67
C ALA A 122 -7.42 -19.76 54.43
N LEU A 123 -6.56 -18.75 54.28
CA LEU A 123 -5.33 -18.63 55.07
C LEU A 123 -5.60 -18.20 56.52
N LEU A 124 -6.65 -17.41 56.76
CA LEU A 124 -7.09 -17.00 58.09
C LEU A 124 -7.79 -18.14 58.85
N GLU A 125 -8.64 -18.93 58.20
CA GLU A 125 -9.31 -20.09 58.81
C GLU A 125 -8.33 -21.20 59.27
N LYS A 126 -7.14 -21.28 58.67
CA LYS A 126 -6.05 -22.17 59.14
C LYS A 126 -5.42 -21.72 60.48
N LYS A 127 -5.71 -20.51 60.98
CA LYS A 127 -5.30 -20.05 62.32
C LYS A 127 -6.48 -20.23 63.30
N ASN A 128 -6.37 -21.26 64.15
CA ASN A 128 -7.32 -21.68 65.19
C ASN A 128 -8.06 -20.55 65.95
N PRO A 129 -9.39 -20.63 66.17
CA PRO A 129 -10.21 -19.59 66.81
C PRO A 129 -10.27 -19.59 68.37
N GLU A 130 -9.56 -20.48 69.09
CA GLU A 130 -9.83 -20.70 70.52
C GLU A 130 -9.09 -19.79 71.54
N ASN A 131 -8.32 -18.78 71.11
CA ASN A 131 -7.68 -17.87 72.07
C ASN A 131 -8.18 -16.43 71.91
N LYS A 132 -9.24 -16.08 72.65
CA LYS A 132 -9.57 -14.68 72.98
C LYS A 132 -8.51 -14.11 73.93
N LYS A 133 -7.31 -13.89 73.40
CA LYS A 133 -6.28 -13.07 74.05
C LYS A 133 -6.61 -11.61 73.76
N GLU A 134 -6.46 -10.74 74.75
CA GLU A 134 -6.47 -9.28 74.53
C GLU A 134 -5.53 -8.96 73.36
N MET A 135 -5.97 -8.09 72.44
CA MET A 135 -5.16 -7.64 71.30
C MET A 135 -3.80 -7.22 71.82
N SER A 136 -2.76 -7.88 71.32
CA SER A 136 -1.42 -7.49 71.67
C SER A 136 -1.14 -6.11 71.09
N LYS A 137 -0.20 -5.38 71.69
CA LYS A 137 0.30 -4.11 71.14
C LYS A 137 0.74 -4.23 69.68
N ALA A 138 1.19 -5.42 69.26
CA ALA A 138 1.55 -5.71 67.88
C ALA A 138 0.32 -5.75 66.94
N ASP A 139 -0.83 -6.26 67.41
CA ASP A 139 -2.07 -6.30 66.64
C ASP A 139 -2.63 -4.88 66.40
N VAL A 140 -2.50 -4.00 67.40
CA VAL A 140 -2.87 -2.58 67.28
C VAL A 140 -1.98 -1.86 66.27
N LEU A 141 -0.65 -2.06 66.33
CA LEU A 141 0.29 -1.47 65.36
C LEU A 141 0.04 -1.99 63.93
N LEU A 142 -0.32 -3.27 63.78
CA LEU A 142 -0.69 -3.84 62.48
C LEU A 142 -1.98 -3.20 61.95
N ALA A 143 -2.99 -2.99 62.80
CA ALA A 143 -4.23 -2.33 62.41
C ALA A 143 -4.00 -0.87 61.97
N GLU A 144 -3.15 -0.11 62.69
CA GLU A 144 -2.76 1.25 62.29
C GLU A 144 -2.04 1.26 60.94
N MET A 145 -1.10 0.34 60.71
CA MET A 145 -0.40 0.22 59.43
C MET A 145 -1.35 -0.10 58.27
N LEU A 146 -2.36 -0.97 58.50
CA LEU A 146 -3.39 -1.28 57.51
C LEU A 146 -4.29 -0.07 57.21
N LEU A 147 -4.63 0.73 58.22
CA LEU A 147 -5.38 1.98 58.03
C LEU A 147 -4.57 3.00 57.21
N ASP A 148 -3.29 3.18 57.50
CA ASP A 148 -2.42 4.06 56.72
C ASP A 148 -2.24 3.58 55.28
N PHE A 149 -2.09 2.26 55.09
CA PHE A 149 -2.01 1.65 53.76
C PHE A 149 -3.30 1.87 52.97
N THR A 150 -4.49 1.66 53.58
CA THR A 150 -5.78 1.88 52.90
C THR A 150 -5.99 3.36 52.57
N ALA A 151 -5.63 4.28 53.47
CA ALA A 151 -5.67 5.72 53.20
C ALA A 151 -4.75 6.12 52.04
N SER A 152 -3.55 5.52 51.97
CA SER A 152 -2.64 5.71 50.84
C SER A 152 -3.23 5.17 49.53
N GLY A 153 -3.84 3.98 49.56
CA GLY A 153 -4.50 3.39 48.40
C GLY A 153 -5.67 4.23 47.87
N ILE A 154 -6.48 4.80 48.77
CA ILE A 154 -7.58 5.71 48.39
C ILE A 154 -7.03 6.98 47.71
N ARG A 155 -5.94 7.56 48.23
CA ARG A 155 -5.31 8.74 47.61
C ARG A 155 -4.80 8.43 46.20
N GLU A 156 -4.12 7.30 46.01
CA GLU A 156 -3.60 6.92 44.70
C GLU A 156 -4.72 6.59 43.72
N ARG A 157 -5.78 5.91 44.19
CA ARG A 157 -6.99 5.68 43.38
C ARG A 157 -7.59 6.99 42.90
N ASN A 158 -7.78 7.97 43.78
CA ASN A 158 -8.36 9.26 43.40
C ASN A 158 -7.47 10.02 42.39
N ARG A 159 -6.14 9.92 42.54
CA ARG A 159 -5.18 10.48 41.58
C ARG A 159 -5.35 9.83 40.21
N ILE A 160 -5.39 8.49 40.15
CA ILE A 160 -5.59 7.74 38.91
C ILE A 160 -6.94 8.08 38.27
N GLU A 161 -8.02 8.17 39.06
CA GLU A 161 -9.35 8.55 38.56
C GLU A 161 -9.33 9.95 37.94
N SER A 162 -8.67 10.93 38.58
CA SER A 162 -8.50 12.27 38.02
C SER A 162 -7.71 12.29 36.71
N GLU A 163 -6.64 11.47 36.60
CA GLU A 163 -5.84 11.36 35.38
C GLU A 163 -6.64 10.73 34.24
N ILE A 164 -7.44 9.70 34.53
CA ILE A 164 -8.35 9.07 33.56
C ILE A 164 -9.35 10.10 33.01
N ASP A 165 -9.93 10.94 33.87
CA ASP A 165 -10.91 11.94 33.43
C ASP A 165 -10.27 13.04 32.57
N GLU A 166 -9.04 13.47 32.90
CA GLU A 166 -8.28 14.40 32.06
C GLU A 166 -7.94 13.79 30.69
N LEU A 167 -7.49 12.53 30.67
CA LEU A 167 -7.20 11.81 29.42
C LEU A 167 -8.44 11.63 28.56
N LYS A 168 -9.59 11.29 29.15
CA LYS A 168 -10.86 11.21 28.43
C LYS A 168 -11.26 12.55 27.82
N LYS A 169 -11.02 13.66 28.52
CA LYS A 169 -11.27 14.99 27.98
C LYS A 169 -10.36 15.29 26.78
N ARG A 170 -9.06 15.06 26.92
CA ARG A 170 -8.09 15.25 25.82
C ARG A 170 -8.41 14.37 24.61
N GLN A 171 -8.85 13.14 24.83
CA GLN A 171 -9.28 12.24 23.75
C GLN A 171 -10.44 12.85 22.95
N LYS A 172 -11.48 13.36 23.63
CA LYS A 172 -12.62 14.01 22.96
C LYS A 172 -12.20 15.27 22.19
N ASP A 173 -11.30 16.08 22.75
CA ASP A 173 -10.80 17.28 22.10
C ASP A 173 -10.04 16.93 20.80
N LEU A 174 -9.19 15.89 20.83
CA LEU A 174 -8.48 15.38 19.65
C LEU A 174 -9.42 14.76 18.60
N GLU A 175 -10.46 14.03 19.03
CA GLU A 175 -11.48 13.50 18.12
C GLU A 175 -12.22 14.63 17.39
N ALA A 176 -12.56 15.72 18.09
CA ALA A 176 -13.17 16.90 17.51
C ALA A 176 -12.23 17.65 16.53
N GLU A 177 -10.96 17.79 16.88
CA GLU A 177 -9.95 18.39 15.99
C GLU A 177 -9.76 17.54 14.72
N SER A 178 -9.63 16.22 14.87
CA SER A 178 -9.51 15.29 13.74
C SER A 178 -10.75 15.35 12.82
N ALA A 179 -11.96 15.49 13.40
CA ALA A 179 -13.18 15.65 12.60
C ALA A 179 -13.19 16.97 11.82
N SER A 180 -12.73 18.07 12.42
CA SER A 180 -12.60 19.37 11.74
C SER A 180 -11.63 19.28 10.55
N ILE A 181 -10.44 18.69 10.77
CA ILE A 181 -9.43 18.52 9.72
C ILE A 181 -9.99 17.70 8.54
N GLY A 182 -10.79 16.66 8.82
CA GLY A 182 -11.43 15.85 7.79
C GLY A 182 -12.39 16.64 6.90
N VAL A 183 -13.17 17.56 7.48
CA VAL A 183 -14.10 18.42 6.74
C VAL A 183 -13.35 19.41 5.85
N ASP A 184 -12.32 20.06 6.38
CA ASP A 184 -11.52 21.04 5.63
C ASP A 184 -10.77 20.37 4.46
N TYR A 185 -10.21 19.18 4.68
CA TYR A 185 -9.57 18.40 3.63
C TYR A 185 -10.57 18.00 2.53
N ALA A 186 -11.77 17.55 2.89
CA ALA A 186 -12.80 17.19 1.93
C ALA A 186 -13.27 18.41 1.11
N ALA A 187 -13.40 19.57 1.75
CA ALA A 187 -13.75 20.82 1.07
C ALA A 187 -12.65 21.27 0.09
N SER A 188 -11.39 21.26 0.53
CA SER A 188 -10.22 21.57 -0.29
C SER A 188 -10.10 20.63 -1.50
N SER A 189 -10.22 19.32 -1.27
CA SER A 189 -10.20 18.31 -2.33
C SER A 189 -11.32 18.50 -3.35
N THR A 190 -12.53 18.82 -2.89
CA THR A 190 -13.67 19.11 -3.77
C THR A 190 -13.43 20.36 -4.63
N GLN A 191 -12.80 21.38 -4.07
CA GLN A 191 -12.47 22.60 -4.79
C GLN A 191 -11.41 22.36 -5.88
N GLU A 192 -10.35 21.60 -5.57
CA GLU A 192 -9.32 21.24 -6.56
C GLU A 192 -9.89 20.38 -7.70
N HIS A 193 -10.76 19.41 -7.40
CA HIS A 193 -11.45 18.64 -8.44
C HIS A 193 -12.29 19.53 -9.38
N LYS A 194 -12.95 20.58 -8.85
CA LYS A 194 -13.68 21.54 -9.69
C LYS A 194 -12.74 22.31 -10.61
N ARG A 195 -11.57 22.76 -10.11
CA ARG A 195 -10.56 23.46 -10.91
C ARG A 195 -10.04 22.58 -12.05
N ILE A 196 -9.60 21.37 -11.72
CA ILE A 196 -9.11 20.39 -12.72
C ILE A 196 -10.18 20.11 -13.78
N LYS A 197 -11.46 20.00 -13.39
CA LYS A 197 -12.55 19.79 -14.34
C LYS A 197 -12.70 20.96 -15.32
N ILE A 198 -12.61 22.20 -14.83
CA ILE A 198 -12.65 23.40 -15.68
C ILE A 198 -11.48 23.39 -16.67
N ASP A 199 -10.26 23.10 -16.20
CA ASP A 199 -9.06 23.05 -17.04
C ASP A 199 -9.17 21.97 -18.14
N ILE A 200 -9.72 20.80 -17.81
CA ILE A 200 -9.97 19.73 -18.79
C ILE A 200 -10.95 20.19 -19.87
N GLU A 201 -12.03 20.88 -19.49
CA GLU A 201 -13.02 21.40 -20.46
C GLU A 201 -12.41 22.47 -21.37
N GLU A 202 -11.57 23.35 -20.84
CA GLU A 202 -10.85 24.35 -21.63
C GLU A 202 -9.86 23.71 -22.62
N LEU A 203 -9.07 22.73 -22.16
CA LEU A 203 -8.13 22.01 -23.01
C LEU A 203 -8.83 21.26 -24.14
N LYS A 204 -9.98 20.63 -23.88
CA LYS A 204 -10.80 19.96 -24.91
C LYS A 204 -11.30 20.96 -25.96
N LYS A 205 -11.74 22.14 -25.55
CA LYS A 205 -12.15 23.20 -26.48
C LYS A 205 -10.98 23.62 -27.36
N ARG A 206 -9.81 23.87 -26.77
CA ARG A 206 -8.61 24.25 -27.52
C ARG A 206 -8.14 23.16 -28.49
N GLN A 207 -8.22 21.89 -28.09
CA GLN A 207 -7.93 20.76 -28.97
C GLN A 207 -8.84 20.78 -30.20
N LYS A 208 -10.16 20.92 -29.99
CA LYS A 208 -11.13 20.98 -31.09
C LYS A 208 -10.88 22.17 -32.04
N ASP A 209 -10.54 23.34 -31.48
CA ASP A 209 -10.20 24.52 -32.28
C ASP A 209 -8.94 24.30 -33.13
N LEU A 210 -7.94 23.60 -32.59
CA LEU A 210 -6.71 23.25 -33.32
C LEU A 210 -6.98 22.19 -34.40
N GLU A 211 -7.81 21.18 -34.13
CA GLU A 211 -8.23 20.19 -35.12
C GLU A 211 -8.98 20.85 -36.29
N ALA A 212 -9.88 21.81 -36.00
CA ALA A 212 -10.56 22.58 -37.04
C ALA A 212 -9.59 23.44 -37.88
N LYS A 213 -8.60 24.07 -37.23
CA LYS A 213 -7.54 24.81 -37.95
C LYS A 213 -6.68 23.89 -38.81
N LEU A 214 -6.32 22.71 -38.32
CA LEU A 214 -5.56 21.71 -39.10
C LEU A 214 -6.35 21.23 -40.31
N ALA A 215 -7.65 20.96 -40.15
CA ALA A 215 -8.53 20.59 -41.26
C ALA A 215 -8.58 21.71 -42.31
N SER A 216 -8.77 22.96 -41.90
CA SER A 216 -8.76 24.12 -42.81
C SER A 216 -7.43 24.27 -43.55
N ILE A 217 -6.29 24.11 -42.87
CA ILE A 217 -4.96 24.15 -43.52
C ILE A 217 -4.81 23.00 -44.51
N SER A 218 -5.25 21.80 -44.16
CA SER A 218 -5.22 20.63 -45.03
C SER A 218 -6.05 20.86 -46.30
N ASP A 219 -7.25 21.42 -46.16
CA ASP A 219 -8.11 21.75 -47.30
C ASP A 219 -7.48 22.82 -48.19
N ASP A 220 -6.94 23.91 -47.60
CA ASP A 220 -6.19 24.95 -48.31
C ASP A 220 -4.98 24.39 -49.09
N LEU A 221 -4.23 23.47 -48.48
CA LEU A 221 -3.07 22.83 -49.10
C LEU A 221 -3.50 21.92 -50.25
N LYS A 222 -4.54 21.12 -50.05
CA LYS A 222 -5.10 20.27 -51.10
C LYS A 222 -5.63 21.09 -52.26
N GLU A 223 -6.30 22.20 -51.97
CA GLU A 223 -6.77 23.14 -52.98
C GLU A 223 -5.61 23.75 -53.77
N LYS A 224 -4.55 24.23 -53.12
CA LYS A 224 -3.42 24.95 -53.77
C LYS A 224 -2.40 24.03 -54.45
N LEU A 225 -2.15 22.86 -53.90
CA LEU A 225 -1.16 21.91 -54.43
C LEU A 225 -1.76 20.93 -55.45
N GLY A 226 -3.09 20.76 -55.44
CA GLY A 226 -3.78 19.90 -56.39
C GLY A 226 -3.20 18.49 -56.41
N PRO A 227 -2.85 17.92 -57.58
CA PRO A 227 -2.27 16.59 -57.68
C PRO A 227 -0.92 16.42 -56.97
N ILE A 228 -0.19 17.50 -56.66
CA ILE A 228 1.07 17.42 -55.90
C ILE A 228 0.80 17.05 -54.43
N TYR A 229 -0.40 17.32 -53.90
CA TYR A 229 -0.79 16.93 -52.53
C TYR A 229 -0.76 15.41 -52.31
N GLU A 230 -0.87 14.61 -53.38
CA GLU A 230 -0.80 13.15 -53.33
C GLU A 230 0.65 12.61 -53.20
N TYR A 231 1.66 13.50 -53.17
CA TYR A 231 3.05 13.09 -52.97
C TYR A 231 3.27 12.58 -51.55
N GLU A 232 3.64 11.32 -51.44
CA GLU A 232 4.12 10.72 -50.20
C GLU A 232 5.66 10.74 -50.19
N GLU A 233 6.25 11.25 -49.10
CA GLU A 233 7.68 11.12 -48.87
C GLU A 233 8.09 9.64 -48.77
N PRO A 234 9.32 9.28 -49.18
CA PRO A 234 9.81 7.91 -49.02
C PRO A 234 9.81 7.54 -47.53
N SER A 235 9.45 6.29 -47.24
CA SER A 235 9.46 5.79 -45.86
C SER A 235 10.87 5.89 -45.26
N LEU A 236 10.97 5.94 -43.92
CA LEU A 236 12.28 6.06 -43.25
C LEU A 236 13.24 4.92 -43.66
N THR A 237 12.72 3.72 -43.86
CA THR A 237 13.50 2.54 -44.29
C THR A 237 14.04 2.70 -45.71
N GLU A 238 13.20 3.16 -46.64
CA GLU A 238 13.63 3.46 -48.01
C GLU A 238 14.64 4.60 -48.03
N LEU A 239 14.38 5.65 -47.25
CA LEU A 239 15.28 6.80 -47.11
C LEU A 239 16.67 6.36 -46.63
N ARG A 240 16.73 5.52 -45.59
CA ARG A 240 17.98 4.93 -45.06
C ARG A 240 18.72 4.11 -46.12
N THR A 241 17.99 3.19 -46.77
CA THR A 241 18.57 2.27 -47.76
C THR A 241 19.15 3.03 -48.95
N GLU A 242 18.40 3.98 -49.51
CA GLU A 242 18.84 4.76 -50.66
C GLU A 242 19.93 5.78 -50.30
N ALA A 243 19.85 6.41 -49.12
CA ALA A 243 20.90 7.33 -48.66
C ALA A 243 22.23 6.59 -48.49
N TYR A 244 22.18 5.36 -47.96
CA TYR A 244 23.37 4.53 -47.80
C TYR A 244 23.97 4.08 -49.13
N LYS A 245 23.16 3.74 -50.14
CA LYS A 245 23.66 3.47 -51.50
C LYS A 245 24.42 4.66 -52.08
N ILE A 246 23.91 5.88 -51.87
CA ILE A 246 24.58 7.11 -52.32
C ILE A 246 25.89 7.31 -51.55
N TYR A 247 25.88 7.14 -50.23
CA TYR A 247 27.08 7.23 -49.39
C TYR A 247 28.17 6.25 -49.83
N VAL A 248 27.85 4.97 -50.04
CA VAL A 248 28.80 3.95 -50.51
C VAL A 248 29.42 4.35 -51.85
N THR A 249 28.62 4.90 -52.75
CA THR A 249 29.09 5.37 -54.07
C THR A 249 30.02 6.57 -53.94
N ASP A 250 29.69 7.54 -53.07
CA ASP A 250 30.50 8.71 -52.78
C ASP A 250 31.84 8.33 -52.13
N CYS A 251 31.84 7.43 -51.14
CA CYS A 251 33.05 6.87 -50.54
C CYS A 251 33.94 6.20 -51.60
N ARG A 252 33.37 5.38 -52.47
CA ARG A 252 34.11 4.74 -53.56
C ARG A 252 34.75 5.76 -54.50
N PHE A 253 34.03 6.80 -54.88
CA PHE A 253 34.55 7.88 -55.74
C PHE A 253 35.71 8.63 -55.06
N LYS A 254 35.65 8.81 -53.74
CA LYS A 254 36.71 9.44 -52.94
C LYS A 254 37.86 8.49 -52.56
N GLY A 255 37.79 7.21 -52.92
CA GLY A 255 38.80 6.20 -52.56
C GLY A 255 38.79 5.81 -51.09
N ILE A 256 37.67 6.01 -50.38
CA ILE A 256 37.49 5.69 -48.95
C ILE A 256 36.61 4.44 -48.82
N THR A 257 36.88 3.58 -47.84
CA THR A 257 36.01 2.44 -47.51
C THR A 257 34.79 2.91 -46.71
N ALA A 258 33.58 2.61 -47.19
CA ALA A 258 32.35 2.93 -46.48
C ALA A 258 32.23 2.14 -45.17
N THR A 259 31.77 2.81 -44.11
CA THR A 259 31.48 2.15 -42.83
C THR A 259 30.32 1.17 -43.01
N PRO A 260 30.37 -0.07 -42.45
CA PRO A 260 29.34 -1.08 -42.65
C PRO A 260 27.94 -0.66 -42.16
N GLU A 261 26.95 -1.27 -42.79
CA GLU A 261 25.51 -0.99 -42.62
C GLU A 261 24.96 -1.27 -41.21
N LEU A 262 25.68 -2.02 -40.37
CA LEU A 262 25.20 -2.47 -39.06
C LEU A 262 25.53 -1.53 -37.90
N ASP A 263 26.17 -0.38 -38.15
CA ASP A 263 26.42 0.63 -37.13
C ASP A 263 25.25 1.65 -37.09
N GLU A 264 24.42 1.61 -36.04
CA GLU A 264 23.25 2.48 -35.89
C GLU A 264 23.62 3.98 -35.95
N MET A 265 24.82 4.35 -35.50
CA MET A 265 25.35 5.71 -35.61
C MET A 265 25.61 6.11 -37.07
N GLY A 266 26.01 5.16 -37.92
CA GLY A 266 26.27 5.39 -39.34
C GLY A 266 25.02 5.78 -40.13
N TYR A 267 23.87 5.17 -39.82
CA TYR A 267 22.64 5.43 -40.55
C TYR A 267 22.04 6.81 -40.32
N ALA A 268 22.07 7.31 -39.08
CA ALA A 268 21.57 8.65 -38.77
C ALA A 268 22.40 9.71 -39.51
N THR A 269 23.72 9.62 -39.47
CA THR A 269 24.63 10.53 -40.17
C THR A 269 24.47 10.45 -41.69
N VAL A 270 24.32 9.25 -42.24
CA VAL A 270 24.13 9.06 -43.68
C VAL A 270 22.79 9.64 -44.15
N VAL A 271 21.70 9.46 -43.40
CA VAL A 271 20.40 10.07 -43.72
C VAL A 271 20.44 11.59 -43.60
N ASP A 272 21.14 12.13 -42.60
CA ASP A 272 21.28 13.58 -42.43
C ASP A 272 22.02 14.22 -43.62
N VAL A 273 23.11 13.58 -44.08
CA VAL A 273 23.94 14.10 -45.19
C VAL A 273 23.32 13.85 -46.56
N PHE A 274 22.79 12.64 -46.81
CA PHE A 274 22.34 12.22 -48.16
C PHE A 274 20.82 12.10 -48.30
N GLY A 275 20.05 12.17 -47.21
CA GLY A 275 18.60 12.02 -47.25
C GLY A 275 17.90 13.08 -48.09
N GLY A 276 18.40 14.32 -48.10
CA GLY A 276 17.89 15.37 -48.98
C GLY A 276 17.96 14.98 -50.47
N ILE A 277 19.07 14.40 -50.90
CA ILE A 277 19.28 13.95 -52.29
C ILE A 277 18.31 12.81 -52.63
N VAL A 278 18.07 11.89 -51.70
CA VAL A 278 17.11 10.81 -51.88
C VAL A 278 15.69 11.36 -52.04
N LYS A 279 15.28 12.27 -51.16
CA LYS A 279 13.95 12.91 -51.23
C LYS A 279 13.76 13.67 -52.53
N GLU A 280 14.77 14.43 -52.97
CA GLU A 280 14.72 15.15 -54.24
C GLU A 280 14.59 14.18 -55.42
N ARG A 281 15.40 13.12 -55.49
CA ARG A 281 15.28 12.09 -56.54
C ARG A 281 13.91 11.40 -56.52
N HIS A 282 13.37 11.13 -55.33
CA HIS A 282 12.05 10.54 -55.16
C HIS A 282 10.95 11.46 -55.69
N PHE A 283 11.01 12.75 -55.35
CA PHE A 283 10.08 13.76 -55.84
C PHE A 283 10.18 13.96 -57.36
N VAL A 284 11.39 14.00 -57.93
CA VAL A 284 11.59 14.07 -59.39
C VAL A 284 11.01 12.83 -60.09
N LYS A 285 11.14 11.64 -59.51
CA LYS A 285 10.48 10.43 -60.04
C LYS A 285 8.96 10.56 -60.00
N PHE A 286 8.41 11.07 -58.91
CA PHE A 286 6.97 11.33 -58.79
C PHE A 286 6.46 12.30 -59.87
N LEU A 287 7.18 13.40 -60.12
CA LEU A 287 6.83 14.41 -61.13
C LEU A 287 6.97 13.92 -62.57
N ASN A 288 7.84 12.94 -62.84
CA ASN A 288 8.09 12.41 -64.18
C ASN A 288 7.22 11.21 -64.56
N ASP A 289 6.35 10.73 -63.65
CA ASP A 289 5.33 9.75 -64.03
C ASP A 289 4.39 10.36 -65.10
N PRO A 290 4.25 9.76 -66.29
CA PRO A 290 3.53 10.38 -67.40
C PRO A 290 2.08 10.76 -67.07
N VAL A 291 1.39 9.91 -66.30
CA VAL A 291 -0.02 10.12 -65.91
C VAL A 291 -0.14 11.25 -64.90
N ARG A 292 0.74 11.29 -63.88
CA ARG A 292 0.74 12.36 -62.88
C ARG A 292 1.19 13.69 -63.48
N ARG A 293 2.21 13.67 -64.33
CA ARG A 293 2.72 14.86 -65.01
C ARG A 293 1.63 15.58 -65.80
N GLU A 294 0.87 14.84 -66.60
CA GLU A 294 -0.27 15.39 -67.34
C GLU A 294 -1.32 16.02 -66.40
N LYS A 295 -1.67 15.32 -65.31
CA LYS A 295 -2.61 15.85 -64.29
C LYS A 295 -2.11 17.16 -63.66
N ILE A 296 -0.84 17.21 -63.26
CA ILE A 296 -0.21 18.39 -62.66
C ILE A 296 -0.20 19.55 -63.65
N GLU A 297 0.22 19.31 -64.90
CA GLU A 297 0.24 20.33 -65.96
C GLU A 297 -1.16 20.88 -66.26
N ASN A 298 -2.18 20.00 -66.34
CA ASN A 298 -3.56 20.42 -66.57
C ASN A 298 -4.11 21.25 -65.40
N TYR A 299 -3.89 20.81 -64.16
CA TYR A 299 -4.30 21.54 -62.97
C TYR A 299 -3.70 22.97 -62.94
N PHE A 300 -2.40 23.13 -63.19
CA PHE A 300 -1.78 24.46 -63.20
C PHE A 300 -2.19 25.32 -64.40
N LYS A 301 -2.49 24.73 -65.57
CA LYS A 301 -3.05 25.48 -66.72
C LYS A 301 -4.44 26.03 -66.40
N GLU A 302 -5.30 25.22 -65.78
CA GLU A 302 -6.63 25.65 -65.33
C GLU A 302 -6.53 26.71 -64.22
N TYR A 303 -5.62 26.53 -63.27
CA TYR A 303 -5.38 27.48 -62.18
C TYR A 303 -4.85 28.83 -62.69
N ALA A 304 -3.90 28.82 -63.65
CA ALA A 304 -3.35 30.03 -64.25
C ALA A 304 -4.36 30.71 -65.20
N GLY A 305 -5.12 29.94 -65.97
CA GLY A 305 -6.11 30.44 -66.93
C GLY A 305 -7.42 30.94 -66.29
N GLY A 306 -7.77 30.46 -65.10
CA GLY A 306 -9.01 30.80 -64.39
C GLY A 306 -8.95 32.05 -63.50
N SER A 307 -7.76 32.63 -63.27
CA SER A 307 -7.57 33.80 -62.39
C SER A 307 -7.95 35.15 -63.02
N GLY A 308 -8.35 35.17 -64.30
CA GLY A 308 -8.64 36.39 -65.06
C GLY A 308 -10.07 36.95 -64.97
N ASP A 309 -11.11 36.15 -64.68
CA ASP A 309 -12.50 36.58 -64.99
C ASP A 309 -13.58 36.31 -63.92
N LYS A 310 -13.23 35.97 -62.67
CA LYS A 310 -14.22 35.81 -61.58
C LYS A 310 -14.10 36.87 -60.50
N LYS A 311 -14.25 38.14 -60.88
CA LYS A 311 -14.56 39.24 -59.95
C LYS A 311 -15.62 40.16 -60.53
N LYS A 312 -16.88 39.70 -60.53
CA LYS A 312 -18.09 40.55 -60.59
C LYS A 312 -19.32 39.71 -60.26
N GLY A 313 -20.04 40.10 -59.22
CA GLY A 313 -21.42 39.68 -59.00
C GLY A 313 -21.69 38.90 -57.71
N ALA A 314 -21.51 39.53 -56.55
CA ALA A 314 -22.30 39.23 -55.35
C ALA A 314 -22.27 40.45 -54.43
N ALA A 315 -22.98 41.49 -54.86
CA ALA A 315 -23.50 42.54 -53.98
C ALA A 315 -25.00 42.29 -53.84
N MET A 316 -25.55 42.50 -52.64
CA MET A 316 -26.99 42.61 -52.30
C MET A 316 -27.79 41.30 -52.52
N GLU A 317 -28.45 40.67 -51.56
CA GLU A 317 -29.50 41.05 -50.59
C GLU A 317 -29.43 40.00 -49.45
N ASP A 318 -29.61 40.26 -48.16
CA ASP A 318 -30.87 40.65 -47.52
C ASP A 318 -30.60 41.31 -46.14
N LEU A 319 -31.42 42.33 -45.88
CA LEU A 319 -31.73 42.95 -44.59
C LEU A 319 -32.87 42.16 -43.93
#